data_AF-A0A2D4XMU1-F1
#
_entry.id   AF-A0A2D4XMU1-F1
#
_cell.length_a   1.000
_cell.length_b   1.000
_cell.length_c   1.000
_cell.angle_alpha   90.00
_cell.angle_beta   90.00
_cell.angle_gamma   90.00
#
_symmetry.space_group_name_H-M   'P 1'
#
loop_
_entity.id
_entity.type
_entity.pdbx_description
1 polymer ?
#
loop_
_entity_poly.entity_id
_entity_poly.type
_entity_poly.pdbx_seq_one_letter_code
_entity_poly.pdbx_strand_id
1 'polypeptide(L)'
;MKYSFKIKLILSCLLLLSYFSGCGIDELGPSDCYTNSIELYREWNEDYNDDMTNIVDSEGNGQSLEACLMRRERTINYQSMLIEYELLILQNAQNEGCSQEEINKLGEEIGNRIDDLREDIEVIWENCEEVYGSGG
;
A
#
# COMPACT_ATOMS: atom_id res chain seq x y z
N MET A 1 64.91 -9.79 -3.61
CA MET A 1 63.69 -9.40 -2.88
C MET A 1 62.71 -8.71 -3.84
N LYS A 2 61.79 -9.44 -4.49
CA LYS A 2 60.87 -8.87 -5.50
C LYS A 2 59.42 -9.41 -5.41
N TYR A 3 59.02 -10.02 -4.29
CA TYR A 3 57.69 -10.64 -4.15
C TYR A 3 56.79 -9.99 -3.09
N SER A 4 57.30 -9.08 -2.26
CA SER A 4 56.53 -8.50 -1.14
C SER A 4 55.47 -7.47 -1.54
N PHE A 5 55.59 -6.83 -2.72
CA PHE A 5 54.66 -5.77 -3.11
C PHE A 5 53.40 -6.31 -3.82
N LYS A 6 53.55 -7.38 -4.62
CA LYS A 6 52.43 -7.97 -5.38
C LYS A 6 51.45 -8.75 -4.51
N ILE A 7 51.94 -9.42 -3.46
CA ILE A 7 51.10 -10.19 -2.53
C ILE A 7 50.23 -9.26 -1.68
N LYS A 8 50.77 -8.10 -1.27
CA LYS A 8 50.00 -7.08 -0.52
C LYS A 8 48.88 -6.46 -1.34
N LEU A 9 49.09 -6.26 -2.65
CA LEU A 9 48.07 -5.72 -3.55
C LEU A 9 46.90 -6.71 -3.75
N ILE A 10 47.20 -8.00 -3.88
CA ILE A 10 46.18 -9.06 -4.05
C ILE A 10 45.37 -9.27 -2.77
N LEU A 11 46.02 -9.25 -1.59
CA LEU A 11 45.30 -9.34 -0.31
C LEU A 11 44.38 -8.13 -0.06
N SER A 12 44.78 -6.93 -0.50
CA SER A 12 43.95 -5.73 -0.36
C SER A 12 42.71 -5.76 -1.27
N CYS A 13 42.80 -6.35 -2.45
CA CYS A 13 41.64 -6.53 -3.34
C CYS A 13 40.65 -7.59 -2.83
N LEU A 14 41.14 -8.67 -2.20
CA LEU A 14 40.28 -9.71 -1.61
C LEU A 14 39.53 -9.23 -0.35
N LEU A 15 40.16 -8.36 0.45
CA LEU A 15 39.52 -7.74 1.62
C LEU A 15 38.51 -6.64 1.25
N LEU A 16 38.68 -5.97 0.10
CA LEU A 16 37.71 -5.02 -0.42
C LEU A 16 36.45 -5.70 -0.98
N LEU A 17 36.57 -6.91 -1.53
CA LEU A 17 35.41 -7.68 -2.01
C LEU A 17 34.53 -8.24 -0.88
N SER A 18 35.09 -8.46 0.32
CA SER A 18 34.32 -8.85 1.51
C SER A 18 33.59 -7.69 2.20
N TYR A 19 33.83 -6.44 1.78
CA TYR A 19 33.11 -5.26 2.28
C TYR A 19 31.81 -4.96 1.51
N PHE A 20 31.56 -5.67 0.40
CA PHE A 20 30.35 -5.51 -0.43
C PHE A 20 29.24 -6.51 -0.13
N SER A 21 29.37 -7.35 0.90
CA SER A 21 28.24 -8.18 1.39
C SER A 21 27.33 -7.46 2.38
N GLY A 22 27.41 -6.11 2.44
CA GLY A 22 26.58 -5.27 3.31
C GLY A 22 25.74 -4.21 2.58
N CYS A 23 25.77 -4.17 1.25
CA CYS A 23 24.77 -3.41 0.48
C CYS A 23 23.64 -4.39 0.16
N GLY A 24 22.56 -4.29 0.93
CA GLY A 24 21.38 -5.12 0.75
C GLY A 24 20.92 -5.08 -0.70
N ILE A 25 20.61 -6.25 -1.24
CA ILE A 25 19.88 -6.40 -2.50
C ILE A 25 18.45 -5.83 -2.36
N ASP A 26 18.07 -5.43 -1.14
CA ASP A 26 16.82 -4.77 -0.76
C ASP A 26 16.60 -3.38 -1.41
N GLU A 27 17.58 -2.83 -2.13
CA GLU A 27 17.50 -1.50 -2.78
C GLU A 27 17.18 -1.52 -4.29
N LEU A 28 16.82 -2.67 -4.89
CA LEU A 28 16.44 -2.72 -6.31
C LEU A 28 15.00 -2.25 -6.59
N GLY A 29 14.24 -1.88 -5.57
CA GLY A 29 12.83 -1.51 -5.70
C GLY A 29 11.93 -2.73 -5.97
N PRO A 30 10.60 -2.52 -6.02
CA PRO A 30 9.67 -3.59 -6.39
C PRO A 30 9.98 -4.12 -7.78
N SER A 31 9.77 -5.43 -8.00
CA SER A 31 9.95 -6.00 -9.35
C SER A 31 8.90 -5.43 -10.32
N ASP A 32 9.16 -5.58 -11.62
CA ASP A 32 8.20 -5.25 -12.67
C ASP A 32 6.90 -6.05 -12.51
N CYS A 33 6.99 -7.31 -12.06
CA CYS A 33 5.79 -8.11 -11.81
C CYS A 33 4.94 -7.51 -10.70
N TYR A 34 5.54 -7.27 -9.52
CA TYR A 34 4.83 -6.67 -8.40
C TYR A 34 4.25 -5.30 -8.76
N THR A 35 5.00 -4.50 -9.54
CA THR A 35 4.58 -3.16 -9.96
C THR A 35 3.37 -3.19 -10.90
N ASN A 36 3.31 -4.13 -11.84
CA ASN A 36 2.17 -4.28 -12.74
C ASN A 36 0.96 -4.88 -12.00
N SER A 37 1.19 -5.90 -11.18
CA SER A 37 0.13 -6.60 -10.46
C SER A 37 -0.56 -5.74 -9.39
N ILE A 38 0.14 -4.73 -8.84
CA ILE A 38 -0.41 -3.77 -7.87
C ILE A 38 -1.06 -2.55 -8.53
N GLU A 39 -0.93 -2.36 -9.85
CA GLU A 39 -1.42 -1.15 -10.53
C GLU A 39 -2.92 -0.95 -10.34
N LEU A 40 -3.71 -2.02 -10.53
CA LEU A 40 -5.17 -1.97 -10.33
C LEU A 40 -5.54 -1.59 -8.89
N TYR A 41 -4.84 -2.14 -7.91
CA TYR A 41 -5.06 -1.78 -6.50
C TYR A 41 -4.69 -0.31 -6.22
N ARG A 42 -3.60 0.19 -6.82
CA ARG A 42 -3.20 1.60 -6.68
C ARG A 42 -4.20 2.55 -7.31
N GLU A 43 -4.66 2.26 -8.53
CA GLU A 43 -5.68 3.05 -9.22
C GLU A 43 -6.95 3.15 -8.36
N TRP A 44 -7.43 2.02 -7.84
CA TRP A 44 -8.59 2.01 -6.94
C TRP A 44 -8.39 2.79 -5.65
N ASN A 45 -7.18 2.77 -5.09
CA ASN A 45 -6.88 3.53 -3.88
C ASN A 45 -6.76 5.03 -4.17
N GLU A 46 -6.23 5.41 -5.33
CA GLU A 46 -6.21 6.80 -5.80
C GLU A 46 -7.62 7.32 -6.05
N ASP A 47 -8.47 6.57 -6.75
CA ASP A 47 -9.88 6.91 -6.98
C ASP A 47 -10.64 7.08 -5.67
N TYR A 48 -10.46 6.16 -4.72
CA TYR A 48 -11.05 6.28 -3.39
C TYR A 48 -10.61 7.58 -2.69
N ASN A 49 -9.31 7.91 -2.72
CA ASN A 49 -8.79 9.10 -2.06
C ASN A 49 -9.29 10.39 -2.71
N ASP A 50 -9.42 10.42 -4.05
CA ASP A 50 -9.98 11.56 -4.76
C ASP A 50 -11.46 11.75 -4.41
N ASP A 51 -12.24 10.67 -4.44
CA ASP A 51 -13.65 10.73 -4.05
C ASP A 51 -13.83 11.22 -2.61
N MET A 52 -13.05 10.70 -1.65
CA MET A 52 -13.13 11.12 -0.26
C MET A 52 -12.83 12.60 -0.05
N THR A 53 -11.94 13.17 -0.89
CA THR A 53 -11.58 14.59 -0.88
C THR A 53 -12.70 15.46 -1.46
N ASN A 54 -13.44 14.94 -2.44
CA ASN A 54 -14.41 15.70 -3.23
C ASN A 54 -15.89 15.52 -2.78
N ILE A 55 -16.16 14.67 -1.78
CA ILE A 55 -17.52 14.46 -1.26
C ILE A 55 -18.08 15.76 -0.64
N VAL A 56 -19.20 16.21 -1.22
CA VAL A 56 -20.01 17.35 -0.80
C VAL A 56 -21.49 17.00 -0.90
N ASP A 57 -22.34 17.66 -0.12
CA ASP A 57 -23.79 17.51 -0.24
C ASP A 57 -24.39 18.19 -1.48
N SER A 58 -25.72 18.10 -1.61
CA SER A 58 -26.48 18.71 -2.71
C SER A 58 -26.33 20.24 -2.84
N GLU A 59 -25.81 20.93 -1.81
CA GLU A 59 -25.53 22.37 -1.83
C GLU A 59 -24.03 22.68 -2.02
N GLY A 60 -23.18 21.66 -2.12
CA GLY A 60 -21.73 21.80 -2.27
C GLY A 60 -20.99 21.94 -0.94
N ASN A 61 -21.62 21.64 0.20
CA ASN A 61 -20.98 21.70 1.50
C ASN A 61 -20.33 20.35 1.87
N GLY A 62 -19.02 20.37 2.13
CA GLY A 62 -18.26 19.20 2.57
C GLY A 62 -18.35 18.90 4.06
N GLN A 63 -18.92 19.82 4.86
CA GLN A 63 -19.06 19.73 6.32
C GLN A 63 -20.54 19.67 6.72
N SER A 64 -21.31 18.78 6.08
CA SER A 64 -22.68 18.48 6.50
C SER A 64 -22.79 17.03 6.95
N LEU A 65 -23.88 16.72 7.68
CA LEU A 65 -24.21 15.33 8.03
C LEU A 65 -24.35 14.46 6.78
N GLU A 66 -24.94 14.98 5.70
CA GLU A 66 -25.07 14.29 4.42
C GLU A 66 -23.69 13.94 3.84
N ALA A 67 -22.77 14.91 3.77
CA ALA A 67 -21.40 14.65 3.31
C ALA A 67 -20.67 13.64 4.22
N CYS A 68 -20.92 13.68 5.53
CA CYS A 68 -20.35 12.71 6.47
C CYS A 68 -20.87 11.28 6.23
N LEU A 69 -22.18 11.12 6.05
CA LEU A 69 -22.80 9.82 5.73
C LEU A 69 -22.32 9.27 4.38
N MET A 70 -22.17 10.14 3.37
CA MET A 70 -21.63 9.74 2.06
C MET A 70 -20.19 9.25 2.16
N ARG A 71 -19.33 9.90 2.96
CA ARG A 71 -17.95 9.42 3.22
C ARG A 71 -17.99 8.03 3.83
N ARG A 72 -18.80 7.82 4.87
CA ARG A 72 -18.96 6.51 5.51
C ARG A 72 -19.42 5.44 4.51
N GLU A 73 -20.43 5.72 3.71
CA GLU A 73 -20.94 4.81 2.69
C GLU A 73 -19.85 4.49 1.64
N ARG A 74 -19.10 5.50 1.20
CA ARG A 74 -18.00 5.31 0.24
C ARG A 74 -16.90 4.41 0.82
N THR A 75 -16.51 4.61 2.07
CA THR A 75 -15.52 3.77 2.76
C THR A 75 -16.01 2.32 2.90
N ILE A 76 -17.28 2.10 3.26
CA ILE A 76 -17.89 0.76 3.34
C ILE A 76 -17.88 0.07 1.97
N ASN A 77 -18.27 0.78 0.91
CA ASN A 77 -18.31 0.23 -0.44
C ASN A 77 -16.91 -0.11 -0.94
N TYR A 78 -15.93 0.76 -0.68
CA TYR A 78 -14.54 0.53 -1.05
C TYR A 78 -13.93 -0.66 -0.30
N GLN A 79 -14.14 -0.76 1.01
CA GLN A 79 -13.74 -1.92 1.80
C GLN A 79 -14.35 -3.21 1.26
N SER A 80 -15.66 -3.20 0.96
CA SER A 80 -16.35 -4.39 0.45
C SER A 80 -15.80 -4.83 -0.90
N MET A 81 -15.48 -3.88 -1.77
CA MET A 81 -14.82 -4.15 -3.05
C MET A 81 -13.44 -4.78 -2.84
N LEU A 82 -12.61 -4.25 -1.93
CA LEU A 82 -11.30 -4.86 -1.66
C LEU A 82 -11.42 -6.30 -1.14
N ILE A 83 -12.38 -6.57 -0.24
CA ILE A 83 -12.66 -7.93 0.24
C ILE A 83 -13.09 -8.86 -0.90
N GLU A 84 -13.94 -8.38 -1.81
CA GLU A 84 -14.44 -9.18 -2.94
C GLU A 84 -13.32 -9.51 -3.96
N TYR A 85 -12.46 -8.53 -4.25
CA TYR A 85 -11.48 -8.62 -5.32
C TYR A 85 -10.06 -8.98 -4.87
N GLU A 86 -9.79 -9.11 -3.57
CA GLU A 86 -8.48 -9.51 -3.04
C GLU A 86 -7.93 -10.76 -3.76
N LEU A 87 -8.73 -11.83 -3.81
CA LEU A 87 -8.31 -13.08 -4.46
C LEU A 87 -8.05 -12.91 -5.96
N LEU A 88 -8.80 -12.03 -6.64
CA LEU A 88 -8.59 -11.75 -8.07
C LEU A 88 -7.24 -11.04 -8.29
N ILE A 89 -6.93 -10.04 -7.45
CA ILE A 89 -5.66 -9.32 -7.51
C ILE A 89 -4.49 -10.29 -7.27
N LEU A 90 -4.58 -11.12 -6.24
CA LEU A 90 -3.55 -12.11 -5.94
C LEU A 90 -3.40 -13.17 -7.04
N GLN A 91 -4.50 -13.59 -7.66
CA GLN A 91 -4.48 -14.53 -8.78
C GLN A 91 -3.85 -13.91 -10.03
N ASN A 92 -4.09 -12.63 -10.30
CA ASN A 92 -3.44 -11.92 -11.40
C ASN A 92 -1.93 -11.84 -11.17
N ALA A 93 -1.48 -11.52 -9.95
CA ALA A 93 -0.06 -11.54 -9.61
C ALA A 93 0.59 -12.92 -9.82
N GLN A 94 -0.13 -13.99 -9.45
CA GLN A 94 0.33 -15.35 -9.71
C GLN A 94 0.43 -15.65 -11.22
N ASN A 95 -0.53 -15.20 -12.02
CA ASN A 95 -0.55 -15.42 -13.47
C ASN A 95 0.53 -14.62 -14.20
N GLU A 96 0.91 -13.44 -13.69
CA GLU A 96 2.01 -12.62 -14.20
C GLU A 96 3.40 -13.16 -13.84
N GLY A 97 3.46 -14.19 -12.98
CA GLY A 97 4.69 -14.87 -12.61
C GLY A 97 5.42 -14.23 -11.42
N CYS A 98 4.70 -13.50 -10.58
CA CYS A 98 5.28 -12.90 -9.37
C CYS A 98 5.75 -14.01 -8.42
N SER A 99 6.79 -13.71 -7.66
CA SER A 99 7.26 -14.63 -6.62
C SER A 99 6.22 -14.78 -5.51
N GLN A 100 6.27 -15.90 -4.79
CA GLN A 100 5.37 -16.11 -3.65
C GLN A 100 5.54 -15.03 -2.57
N GLU A 101 6.76 -14.51 -2.39
CA GLU A 101 7.04 -13.42 -1.45
C GLU A 101 6.31 -12.13 -1.84
N GLU A 102 6.30 -11.78 -3.13
CA GLU A 102 5.59 -10.61 -3.66
C GLU A 102 4.08 -10.76 -3.54
N ILE A 103 3.55 -11.95 -3.81
CA ILE A 103 2.12 -12.25 -3.64
C ILE A 103 1.74 -12.12 -2.16
N ASN A 104 2.56 -12.65 -1.25
CA ASN A 104 2.31 -12.52 0.19
C ASN A 104 2.34 -11.06 0.64
N LYS A 105 3.31 -10.28 0.15
CA LYS A 105 3.42 -8.85 0.45
C LYS A 105 2.22 -8.06 -0.07
N LEU A 106 1.75 -8.35 -1.29
CA LEU A 106 0.56 -7.74 -1.86
C LEU A 106 -0.70 -8.07 -1.04
N GLY A 107 -0.83 -9.32 -0.61
CA GLY A 107 -1.92 -9.74 0.27
C GLY A 107 -1.88 -9.04 1.63
N GLU A 108 -0.70 -8.89 2.23
CA GLU A 108 -0.52 -8.14 3.47
C GLU A 108 -0.90 -6.65 3.29
N GLU A 109 -0.50 -6.03 2.18
CA GLU A 109 -0.82 -4.63 1.88
C GLU A 109 -2.34 -4.40 1.73
N ILE A 110 -3.04 -5.28 1.00
CA ILE A 110 -4.50 -5.23 0.83
C ILE A 110 -5.21 -5.51 2.16
N GLY A 111 -4.75 -6.53 2.90
CA GLY A 111 -5.33 -6.91 4.20
C GLY A 111 -5.22 -5.78 5.23
N ASN A 112 -4.04 -5.16 5.35
CA ASN A 112 -3.83 -4.00 6.22
C ASN A 112 -4.75 -2.84 5.81
N ARG A 113 -4.90 -2.59 4.50
CA ARG A 113 -5.80 -1.53 4.02
C ARG A 113 -7.27 -1.81 4.36
N ILE A 114 -7.72 -3.07 4.27
CA ILE A 114 -9.08 -3.46 4.68
C ILE A 114 -9.32 -3.21 6.16
N ASP A 115 -8.34 -3.49 7.01
CA ASP A 115 -8.42 -3.25 8.45
C ASP A 115 -8.39 -1.74 8.77
N ASP A 116 -7.52 -0.96 8.12
CA ASP A 116 -7.51 0.52 8.22
C ASP A 116 -8.87 1.11 7.85
N LEU A 117 -9.48 0.65 6.75
CA LEU A 117 -10.80 1.10 6.33
C LEU A 117 -11.90 0.74 7.34
N ARG A 118 -11.74 -0.38 8.07
CA ARG A 118 -12.68 -0.75 9.14
C ARG A 118 -12.63 0.25 10.29
N GLU A 119 -11.43 0.65 10.68
CA GLU A 119 -11.22 1.68 11.69
C GLU A 119 -11.73 3.04 11.21
N ASP A 120 -11.44 3.41 9.95
CA ASP A 120 -11.92 4.66 9.34
C ASP A 120 -13.45 4.76 9.35
N ILE A 121 -14.19 3.67 9.10
CA ILE A 121 -15.66 3.67 9.14
C ILE A 121 -16.19 4.07 10.51
N GLU A 122 -15.60 3.53 11.57
CA GLU A 122 -15.97 3.84 12.96
C GLU A 122 -15.60 5.28 13.30
N VAL A 123 -14.38 5.72 12.95
CA VAL A 123 -13.93 7.10 13.18
C VAL A 123 -14.78 8.12 12.44
N ILE A 124 -15.14 7.86 11.17
CA ILE A 124 -16.05 8.71 10.41
C ILE A 124 -17.39 8.79 11.12
N TRP A 125 -17.94 7.66 11.58
CA TRP A 125 -19.22 7.62 12.29
C TRP A 125 -19.19 8.42 13.60
N GLU A 126 -18.18 8.21 14.43
CA GLU A 126 -17.98 8.96 15.68
C GLU A 126 -17.93 10.47 15.42
N ASN A 127 -17.19 10.90 14.40
CA ASN A 127 -17.14 12.31 14.00
C ASN A 127 -18.51 12.83 13.49
N CYS A 128 -19.27 12.02 12.75
CA CYS A 128 -20.62 12.40 12.33
C CYS A 128 -21.53 12.60 13.56
N GLU A 129 -21.46 11.69 14.54
CA GLU A 129 -22.29 11.75 15.76
C GLU A 129 -21.86 12.88 16.71
N GLU A 130 -20.57 13.14 16.87
CA GLU A 130 -20.08 14.23 17.72
C GLU A 130 -20.57 15.60 17.19
N VAL A 131 -20.49 15.80 15.87
CA VAL A 131 -20.82 17.07 15.23
C VAL A 131 -22.33 17.27 15.05
N TYR A 132 -23.11 16.21 14.79
CA TYR A 132 -24.54 16.33 14.45
C TYR A 132 -25.49 15.51 15.33
N GLY A 133 -24.99 14.54 16.10
CA GLY A 133 -25.78 13.62 16.92
C GLY A 133 -26.16 14.14 18.32
N SER A 134 -25.64 15.28 18.75
CA SER A 134 -25.98 15.91 20.04
C SER A 134 -27.28 16.73 20.03
N GLY A 135 -28.10 16.61 18.98
CA GLY A 135 -29.44 17.19 18.88
C GLY A 135 -30.55 16.13 18.85
N GLY A 136 -30.91 15.59 20.02
CA GLY A 136 -32.04 14.65 20.19
C GLY A 136 -32.21 14.17 21.62
#